data_AF-A0A7Z8Q9Q0-F1
#
_entry.id   AF-A0A7Z8Q9Q0-F1
#
_cell.length_a   1.000
_cell.length_b   1.000
_cell.length_c   1.000
_cell.angle_alpha   90.00
_cell.angle_beta   90.00
_cell.angle_gamma   90.00
#
_symmetry.space_group_name_H-M   'P 1'
#
loop_
_entity.id
_entity.type
_entity.pdbx_description
1 polymer ?
#
loop_
_entity_poly.entity_id
_entity_poly.type
_entity_poly.pdbx_seq_one_letter_code
_entity_poly.pdbx_strand_id
1 'polypeptide(L)'
;LVMEKSDKKVNNSKDLQVFNDWYKERNRVLLKDMTCSLSALVKKYANLASCNSLINKDDVTKELLDRLDKIVKYRNLLCHAAWGLPNKEGKSLAIYVNNDEEKSYLETPIGTEFLQQIQKHTAELICLVMEISTILDPEGRCLPSKPSPILI
;
A
#
# COMPACT_ATOMS: atom_id res chain seq x y z
N LEU A 1 -10.82 -31.81 -1.04
CA LEU A 1 -12.08 -31.32 -1.65
C LEU A 1 -12.03 -31.66 -3.13
N VAL A 2 -12.65 -32.77 -3.55
CA VAL A 2 -12.74 -33.13 -4.97
C VAL A 2 -13.86 -32.27 -5.54
N MET A 3 -13.52 -31.36 -6.46
CA MET A 3 -14.54 -30.63 -7.22
C MET A 3 -15.16 -31.61 -8.22
N GLU A 4 -16.29 -32.22 -7.87
CA GLU A 4 -17.10 -32.96 -8.83
C GLU A 4 -17.60 -31.98 -9.91
N LYS A 5 -17.11 -32.17 -11.14
CA LYS A 5 -17.63 -31.47 -12.31
C LYS A 5 -19.03 -32.00 -12.58
N SER A 6 -20.04 -31.32 -12.04
CA SER A 6 -21.37 -31.36 -12.65
C SER A 6 -21.32 -30.45 -13.87
N ASP A 7 -21.50 -31.02 -15.06
CA ASP A 7 -21.65 -30.27 -16.32
C ASP A 7 -22.97 -29.50 -16.29
N LYS A 8 -23.01 -28.39 -15.56
CA LYS A 8 -24.09 -27.42 -15.68
C LYS A 8 -24.03 -26.86 -17.08
N LYS A 9 -25.15 -26.93 -17.81
CA LYS A 9 -25.33 -26.24 -19.09
C LYS A 9 -24.94 -24.77 -18.90
N VAL A 10 -23.81 -24.38 -19.47
CA VAL A 10 -23.33 -23.00 -19.42
C VAL A 10 -24.38 -22.13 -20.11
N ASN A 11 -25.03 -21.27 -19.34
CA ASN A 11 -25.89 -20.24 -19.88
C ASN A 11 -25.06 -18.97 -19.92
N ASN A 12 -24.41 -18.75 -21.07
CA ASN A 12 -23.43 -17.68 -21.26
C ASN A 12 -23.88 -16.31 -20.75
N SER A 13 -25.18 -15.97 -20.82
CA SER A 13 -25.68 -14.68 -20.31
C SER A 13 -25.77 -14.64 -18.78
N LYS A 14 -26.35 -15.68 -18.16
CA LYS A 14 -26.51 -15.75 -16.71
C LYS A 14 -25.17 -15.97 -16.00
N ASP A 15 -24.32 -16.81 -16.57
CA ASP A 15 -22.99 -17.09 -16.02
C ASP A 15 -22.07 -15.86 -16.15
N LEU A 16 -22.20 -15.09 -17.23
CA LEU A 16 -21.50 -13.81 -17.38
C LEU A 16 -21.98 -12.77 -16.35
N GLN A 17 -23.27 -12.68 -16.09
CA GLN A 17 -23.79 -11.78 -15.05
C GLN A 17 -23.28 -12.17 -13.66
N VAL A 18 -23.33 -13.47 -13.31
CA VAL A 18 -22.79 -13.98 -12.03
C VAL A 18 -21.29 -13.71 -11.92
N PHE A 19 -20.53 -13.91 -13.00
CA PHE A 19 -19.11 -13.55 -13.03
C PHE A 19 -18.89 -12.06 -12.83
N ASN A 20 -19.64 -11.20 -13.52
CA ASN A 20 -19.52 -9.74 -13.40
C ASN A 20 -19.84 -9.25 -11.99
N ASP A 21 -20.88 -9.78 -11.36
CA ASP A 21 -21.25 -9.43 -9.99
C ASP A 21 -20.19 -9.91 -8.99
N TRP A 22 -19.70 -11.14 -9.15
CA TRP A 22 -18.59 -11.66 -8.35
C TRP A 22 -17.30 -10.84 -8.55
N TYR A 23 -16.97 -10.52 -9.80
CA TYR A 23 -15.80 -9.74 -10.20
C TYR A 23 -15.87 -8.34 -9.59
N LYS A 24 -17.03 -7.68 -9.68
CA LYS A 24 -17.24 -6.34 -9.12
C LYS A 24 -17.02 -6.32 -7.61
N GLU A 25 -17.62 -7.26 -6.88
CA GLU A 25 -17.46 -7.30 -5.41
C GLU A 25 -16.03 -7.69 -5.00
N ARG A 26 -15.47 -8.74 -5.62
CA ARG A 26 -14.15 -9.25 -5.25
C ARG A 26 -13.02 -8.33 -5.64
N ASN A 27 -13.08 -7.70 -6.81
CA ASN A 27 -12.03 -6.73 -7.19
C ASN A 27 -12.04 -5.52 -6.29
N ARG A 28 -13.21 -5.03 -5.88
CA ARG A 28 -13.28 -3.91 -4.95
C ARG A 28 -12.56 -4.24 -3.64
N VAL A 29 -12.78 -5.44 -3.08
CA VAL A 29 -12.13 -5.89 -1.86
C VAL A 29 -10.63 -6.11 -2.08
N LEU A 30 -10.25 -6.81 -3.14
CA LEU A 30 -8.86 -7.12 -3.47
C LEU A 30 -8.03 -5.84 -3.69
N LEU A 31 -8.54 -4.90 -4.49
CA LEU A 31 -7.85 -3.64 -4.77
C LEU A 31 -7.76 -2.76 -3.52
N LYS A 32 -8.79 -2.74 -2.66
CA LYS A 32 -8.73 -2.09 -1.35
C LYS A 32 -7.62 -2.68 -0.48
N ASP A 33 -7.56 -3.99 -0.32
CA ASP A 33 -6.61 -4.65 0.58
C ASP A 33 -5.15 -4.46 0.11
N MET A 34 -4.93 -4.51 -1.20
CA MET A 34 -3.61 -4.27 -1.81
C MET A 34 -3.17 -2.80 -1.71
N THR A 35 -4.12 -1.85 -1.67
CA THR A 35 -3.82 -0.42 -1.69
C THR A 35 -3.72 0.20 -0.29
N CYS A 36 -4.49 -0.29 0.71
CA CYS A 36 -4.76 0.45 1.94
C CYS A 36 -3.86 0.16 3.16
N SER A 37 -3.08 -0.93 3.17
CA SER A 37 -2.43 -1.36 4.43
C SER A 37 -1.43 -0.34 4.99
N LEU A 38 -0.62 0.31 4.15
CA LEU A 38 0.33 1.33 4.61
C LEU A 38 -0.34 2.71 4.83
N SER A 39 -1.31 3.10 3.99
CA SER A 39 -1.96 4.41 4.09
C SER A 39 -2.67 4.60 5.43
N ALA A 40 -3.33 3.55 5.93
CA ALA A 40 -4.00 3.59 7.23
C ALA A 40 -3.01 3.76 8.39
N LEU A 41 -1.84 3.12 8.29
CA LEU A 41 -0.76 3.26 9.29
C LEU A 41 -0.15 4.65 9.28
N VAL A 42 0.14 5.20 8.08
CA VAL A 42 0.65 6.57 7.92
C VAL A 42 -0.32 7.59 8.53
N LYS A 43 -1.63 7.46 8.29
CA LYS A 43 -2.64 8.35 8.89
C LYS A 43 -2.67 8.26 10.41
N LYS A 44 -2.61 7.04 10.97
CA LYS A 44 -2.55 6.85 12.43
C LYS A 44 -1.29 7.48 13.02
N TYR A 45 -0.15 7.27 12.37
CA TYR A 45 1.13 7.85 12.77
C TYR A 45 1.11 9.38 12.71
N ALA A 46 0.60 9.96 11.63
CA ALA A 46 0.46 11.40 11.45
C ALA A 46 -0.39 12.04 12.56
N ASN A 47 -1.50 11.40 12.91
CA ASN A 47 -2.37 11.86 14.00
C ASN A 47 -1.67 11.79 15.36
N LEU A 48 -0.96 10.68 15.66
CA LEU A 48 -0.18 10.55 16.89
C LEU A 48 0.90 11.64 16.98
N ALA A 49 1.63 11.85 15.87
CA ALA A 49 2.67 12.87 15.80
C ALA A 49 2.11 14.29 16.00
N SER A 50 0.98 14.60 15.37
CA SER A 50 0.35 15.92 15.41
C SER A 50 -0.29 16.25 16.77
N CYS A 51 -0.80 15.24 17.48
CA CYS A 51 -1.47 15.41 18.77
C CYS A 51 -0.51 15.37 19.97
N ASN A 52 0.75 14.97 19.79
CA ASN A 52 1.70 14.89 20.89
C ASN A 52 2.39 16.26 21.13
N SER A 53 2.37 16.74 22.37
CA SER A 53 2.99 18.02 22.75
C SER A 53 4.52 17.98 22.83
N LEU A 54 5.11 16.79 22.86
CA LEU A 54 6.57 16.58 22.91
C LEU A 54 7.22 16.65 21.51
N ILE A 55 6.43 16.51 20.45
CA ILE A 55 6.92 16.62 19.07
C ILE A 55 6.91 18.09 18.67
N ASN A 56 8.06 18.56 18.21
CA ASN A 56 8.16 19.88 17.59
C ASN A 56 7.37 19.87 16.28
N LYS A 57 6.39 20.77 16.15
CA LYS A 57 5.53 20.90 14.95
C LYS A 57 6.18 21.81 13.90
N ASP A 58 7.50 21.74 13.84
CA ASP A 58 8.32 22.46 12.89
C ASP A 58 8.13 21.90 11.48
N ASP A 59 8.78 22.55 10.52
CA ASP A 59 8.65 22.20 9.12
C ASP A 59 9.25 20.81 8.81
N VAL A 60 10.14 20.28 9.67
CA VAL A 60 10.69 18.92 9.54
C VAL A 60 9.61 17.87 9.76
N THR A 61 8.79 18.02 10.81
CA THR A 61 7.66 17.10 11.05
C THR A 61 6.63 17.18 9.92
N LYS A 62 6.33 18.37 9.40
CA LYS A 62 5.41 18.51 8.26
C LYS A 62 5.98 17.86 7.00
N GLU A 63 7.24 18.11 6.68
CA GLU A 63 7.93 17.51 5.53
C GLU A 63 7.91 15.97 5.62
N LEU A 64 8.14 15.41 6.81
CA LEU A 64 8.06 13.97 7.05
C LEU A 64 6.69 13.41 6.70
N LEU A 65 5.60 14.05 7.19
CA LEU A 65 4.24 13.57 6.93
C LEU A 65 3.89 13.63 5.43
N ASP A 66 4.31 14.68 4.74
CA ASP A 66 4.17 14.81 3.29
C ASP A 66 4.95 13.72 2.54
N ARG A 67 6.16 13.39 2.99
CA ARG A 67 6.98 12.30 2.41
C ARG A 67 6.38 10.92 2.66
N LEU A 68 5.76 10.70 3.83
CA LEU A 68 5.06 9.45 4.16
C LEU A 68 3.82 9.23 3.28
N ASP A 69 3.06 10.27 2.94
CA ASP A 69 1.94 10.10 2.00
C ASP A 69 2.42 9.73 0.58
N LYS A 70 3.55 10.32 0.15
CA LYS A 70 4.15 10.01 -1.15
C LYS A 70 4.67 8.58 -1.22
N ILE A 71 5.31 8.05 -0.16
CA ILE A 71 5.88 6.69 -0.18
C ILE A 71 4.80 5.60 -0.29
N VAL A 72 3.59 5.85 0.23
CA VAL A 72 2.46 4.92 0.13
C VAL A 72 2.17 4.57 -1.34
N LYS A 73 2.21 5.59 -2.23
CA LYS A 73 1.97 5.41 -3.67
C LYS A 73 3.05 4.53 -4.30
N TYR A 74 4.31 4.79 -3.97
CA TYR A 74 5.43 4.01 -4.48
C TYR A 74 5.48 2.59 -3.93
N ARG A 75 5.13 2.36 -2.66
CA ARG A 75 5.03 0.99 -2.11
C ARG A 75 4.03 0.17 -2.88
N ASN A 76 2.84 0.71 -3.12
CA ASN A 76 1.79 -0.01 -3.83
C ASN A 76 2.23 -0.36 -5.26
N LEU A 77 2.87 0.58 -5.96
CA LEU A 77 3.51 0.31 -7.25
C LEU A 77 4.56 -0.81 -7.14
N LEU A 78 5.54 -0.70 -6.24
CA LEU A 78 6.66 -1.63 -6.15
C LEU A 78 6.25 -3.04 -5.71
N CYS A 79 5.31 -3.16 -4.78
CA CYS A 79 4.90 -4.44 -4.20
C CYS A 79 3.81 -5.16 -5.01
N HIS A 80 3.04 -4.42 -5.82
CA HIS A 80 1.83 -4.96 -6.44
C HIS A 80 1.77 -4.75 -7.96
N ALA A 81 2.74 -4.06 -8.56
CA ALA A 81 2.85 -4.05 -10.01
C ALA A 81 3.33 -5.40 -10.55
N ALA A 82 2.79 -5.76 -11.71
CA ALA A 82 3.41 -6.72 -12.60
C ALA A 82 4.53 -6.02 -13.37
N TRP A 83 5.68 -6.67 -13.47
CA TRP A 83 6.87 -6.13 -14.11
C TRP A 83 7.15 -6.88 -15.41
N GLY A 84 7.18 -6.14 -16.52
CA GLY A 84 7.61 -6.69 -17.81
C GLY A 84 9.12 -6.92 -17.86
N LEU A 85 9.57 -7.68 -18.86
CA LEU A 85 10.99 -7.80 -19.17
C LEU A 85 11.60 -6.42 -19.46
N PRO A 86 12.85 -6.17 -19.06
CA PRO A 86 13.53 -4.94 -19.40
C PRO A 86 13.61 -4.71 -20.91
N ASN A 87 13.45 -3.46 -21.33
CA ASN A 87 13.67 -3.02 -22.70
C ASN A 87 15.17 -2.94 -23.04
N LYS A 88 15.52 -2.47 -24.24
CA LYS A 88 16.92 -2.34 -24.69
C LYS A 88 17.77 -1.38 -23.84
N GLU A 89 17.14 -0.50 -23.08
CA GLU A 89 17.80 0.42 -22.14
C GLU A 89 17.92 -0.16 -20.72
N GLY A 90 17.50 -1.42 -20.50
CA GLY A 90 17.50 -2.05 -19.19
C GLY A 90 16.37 -1.59 -18.26
N LYS A 91 15.30 -0.98 -18.80
CA LYS A 91 14.16 -0.45 -18.02
C LYS A 91 12.91 -1.31 -18.19
N SER A 92 12.13 -1.50 -17.13
CA SER A 92 10.89 -2.29 -17.15
C SER A 92 9.66 -1.41 -17.03
N LEU A 93 8.64 -1.67 -17.85
CA LEU A 93 7.33 -1.05 -17.70
C LEU A 93 6.58 -1.73 -16.53
N ALA A 94 6.13 -0.92 -15.56
CA ALA A 94 5.33 -1.39 -14.45
C ALA A 94 3.85 -1.31 -14.78
N ILE A 95 3.17 -2.44 -14.69
CA ILE A 95 1.72 -2.55 -14.86
C ILE A 95 1.12 -2.67 -13.47
N TYR A 96 0.52 -1.60 -12.99
CA TYR A 96 -0.14 -1.56 -11.69
C TYR A 96 -1.66 -1.48 -11.89
N VAL A 97 -2.42 -1.95 -10.91
CA VAL A 97 -3.88 -1.77 -10.87
C VAL A 97 -4.22 -1.18 -9.51
N ASN A 98 -4.86 -0.02 -9.54
CA ASN A 98 -5.31 0.74 -8.38
C ASN A 98 -6.85 0.74 -8.32
N ASN A 99 -7.41 1.18 -7.19
CA ASN A 99 -8.85 1.43 -7.02
C ASN A 99 -9.39 2.56 -7.92
N ASP A 100 -8.53 3.41 -8.48
CA ASP A 100 -8.95 4.37 -9.50
C ASP A 100 -9.16 3.61 -10.81
N GLU A 101 -10.43 3.40 -11.16
CA GLU A 101 -10.90 2.61 -12.32
C GLU A 101 -10.28 3.05 -13.66
N GLU A 102 -9.68 4.24 -13.74
CA GLU A 102 -9.20 4.79 -15.01
C GLU A 102 -7.75 4.47 -15.38
N LYS A 103 -6.76 4.48 -14.48
CA LYS A 103 -5.35 4.43 -14.90
C LYS A 103 -4.42 3.89 -13.82
N SER A 104 -3.74 2.79 -14.10
CA SER A 104 -2.52 2.45 -13.34
C SER A 104 -1.45 1.75 -14.17
N TYR A 105 -1.47 1.96 -15.49
CA TYR A 105 -0.29 1.74 -16.31
C TYR A 105 0.63 2.96 -16.13
N LEU A 106 1.81 2.75 -15.54
CA LEU A 106 2.85 3.75 -15.72
C LEU A 106 3.27 3.69 -17.18
N GLU A 107 3.20 4.81 -17.88
CA GLU A 107 3.61 4.91 -19.29
C GLU A 107 5.14 4.98 -19.42
N THR A 108 5.83 5.26 -18.32
CA THR A 108 7.30 5.42 -18.30
C THR A 108 7.98 4.13 -17.79
N PRO A 109 8.87 3.51 -18.59
CA PRO A 109 9.72 2.42 -18.12
C PRO A 109 10.63 2.86 -16.98
N ILE A 110 10.70 2.05 -15.92
CA ILE A 110 11.48 2.29 -14.72
C ILE A 110 12.85 1.61 -14.85
N GLY A 111 13.91 2.39 -14.64
CA GLY A 111 15.30 1.91 -14.55
C GLY A 111 15.79 1.77 -13.11
N THR A 112 17.02 1.28 -12.97
CA THR A 112 17.67 1.08 -11.67
C THR A 112 17.88 2.37 -10.89
N GLU A 113 18.07 3.50 -11.58
CA GLU A 113 18.33 4.82 -10.97
C GLU A 113 17.12 5.26 -10.14
N PHE A 114 15.91 5.06 -10.68
CA PHE A 114 14.67 5.36 -9.98
C PHE A 114 14.50 4.47 -8.74
N LEU A 115 14.79 3.17 -8.85
CA LEU A 115 14.72 2.24 -7.72
C LEU A 115 15.73 2.59 -6.62
N GLN A 116 16.94 3.00 -7.00
CA GLN A 116 17.98 3.46 -6.07
C GLN A 116 17.56 4.75 -5.36
N GLN A 117 16.94 5.69 -6.07
CA GLN A 117 16.40 6.91 -5.46
C GLN A 117 15.29 6.59 -4.45
N ILE A 118 14.34 5.71 -4.81
CA ILE A 118 13.31 5.28 -3.86
C ILE A 118 13.94 4.61 -2.64
N GLN A 119 14.90 3.71 -2.84
CA GLN A 119 15.60 3.04 -1.75
C GLN A 119 16.25 4.05 -0.80
N LYS A 120 17.00 5.02 -1.33
CA LYS A 120 17.65 6.08 -0.55
C LYS A 120 16.62 6.90 0.24
N HIS A 121 15.58 7.40 -0.42
CA HIS A 121 14.56 8.21 0.25
C HIS A 121 13.77 7.42 1.29
N THR A 122 13.57 6.12 1.06
CA THR A 122 12.92 5.22 2.03
C THR A 122 13.79 5.05 3.27
N ALA A 123 15.11 4.88 3.10
CA ALA A 123 16.03 4.78 4.23
C ALA A 123 16.04 6.04 5.09
N GLU A 124 16.11 7.23 4.46
CA GLU A 124 15.99 8.52 5.16
C GLU A 124 14.67 8.63 5.94
N LEU A 125 13.57 8.20 5.31
CA LEU A 125 12.24 8.24 5.92
C LEU A 125 12.14 7.32 7.14
N ILE A 126 12.73 6.13 7.07
CA ILE A 126 12.79 5.19 8.20
C ILE A 126 13.53 5.83 9.38
N CYS A 127 14.66 6.48 9.14
CA CYS A 127 15.40 7.17 10.20
C CYS A 127 14.54 8.23 10.90
N LEU A 128 13.82 9.07 10.14
CA LEU A 128 12.95 10.10 10.70
C LEU A 128 11.76 9.51 11.47
N VAL A 129 11.16 8.42 10.97
CA VAL A 129 10.09 7.71 11.68
C VAL A 129 10.61 7.15 13.01
N MET A 130 11.81 6.56 13.02
CA MET A 130 12.42 6.03 14.23
C MET A 130 12.71 7.13 15.24
N GLU A 131 13.26 8.26 14.81
CA GLU A 131 13.56 9.41 15.66
C GLU A 131 12.31 9.94 16.36
N ILE A 132 11.23 10.18 15.62
CA ILE A 132 9.96 10.61 16.21
C ILE A 132 9.35 9.51 17.09
N SER A 133 9.49 8.24 16.71
CA SER A 133 9.01 7.13 17.54
C SER A 133 9.73 7.08 18.89
N THR A 134 11.04 7.35 18.92
CA THR A 134 11.81 7.50 20.16
C THR A 134 11.35 8.71 20.98
N ILE A 135 10.95 9.82 20.35
CA ILE A 135 10.37 10.97 21.08
C ILE A 135 9.00 10.60 21.68
N LEU A 136 8.17 9.86 20.93
CA LEU A 136 6.84 9.41 21.36
C LEU A 136 6.92 8.40 22.51
N ASP A 137 7.93 7.56 22.52
CA ASP A 137 8.16 6.50 23.49
C ASP A 137 9.66 6.36 23.82
N PRO A 138 10.20 7.27 24.66
CA PRO A 138 11.64 7.33 24.96
C PRO A 138 12.15 6.12 25.75
N GLU A 139 11.26 5.33 26.34
CA GLU A 139 11.62 4.09 27.03
C GLU A 139 11.40 2.83 26.18
N GLY A 140 10.95 2.97 24.92
CA GLY A 140 10.65 1.84 24.04
C GLY A 140 9.59 0.89 24.62
N ARG A 141 8.74 1.40 25.51
CA ARG A 141 7.62 0.65 26.06
C ARG A 141 6.56 0.55 24.99
N CYS A 142 6.67 -0.51 24.16
CA CYS A 142 5.51 -1.16 23.56
C CYS A 142 4.51 -1.46 24.69
N LEU A 143 3.65 -0.50 25.02
CA LEU A 143 2.54 -0.73 25.90
C LEU A 143 1.75 -1.85 25.23
N PRO A 144 1.54 -3.00 25.89
CA PRO A 144 0.81 -4.09 25.28
C PRO A 144 -0.52 -3.52 24.81
N SER A 145 -0.83 -3.72 23.53
CA SER A 145 -2.13 -3.38 22.99
C SER A 145 -3.16 -3.94 23.96
N LYS A 146 -4.03 -3.08 24.53
CA LYS A 146 -5.10 -3.55 25.40
C LYS A 146 -5.75 -4.76 24.72
N PRO A 147 -5.87 -5.92 25.40
CA PRO A 147 -6.46 -7.09 24.79
C PRO A 147 -7.83 -6.68 24.25
N SER A 148 -8.04 -6.87 22.94
CA SER A 148 -9.39 -6.72 22.39
C SER A 148 -10.30 -7.67 23.18
N PRO A 149 -11.47 -7.21 23.64
CA PRO A 149 -12.41 -8.11 24.29
C PRO A 149 -12.74 -9.21 23.28
N ILE A 150 -12.33 -10.43 23.61
CA ILE A 150 -12.76 -11.63 22.91
C ILE A 150 -14.28 -11.67 23.15
N LEU A 151 -15.06 -11.38 22.11
CA LEU A 151 -16.46 -11.78 22.10
C LEU A 151 -16.45 -13.31 22.06
N ILE A 152 -16.77 -13.93 23.20
CA ILE A 152 -17.17 -15.33 23.30
C ILE A 152 -18.66 -15.39 22.95
#